data_AF-A0A349GD93-F1
#
_entry.id   AF-A0A349GD93-F1
#
_cell.length_a   1.000
_cell.length_b   1.000
_cell.length_c   1.000
_cell.angle_alpha   90.00
_cell.angle_beta   90.00
_cell.angle_gamma   90.00
#
_symmetry.space_group_name_H-M   'P 1'
#
loop_
_entity.id
_entity.type
_entity.pdbx_description
1 polymer ?
#
loop_
_entity_poly.entity_id
_entity_poly.type
_entity_poly.pdbx_seq_one_letter_code
_entity_poly.pdbx_strand_id
1 'polypeptide(L)'
;MRNHEEGVILNIAEIKEELLSVIKGKTVDAIIPPLVYVTANVFLDLNVAAAIAITSALILVIVRLNSKKSWKYAFSGLLGVAIATAFALFADNATNYYFPKLITSTGLILITGVSLLSRRPLAAWLSHLSRGWPLDWF
;
A
#
# COMPACT_ATOMS: atom_id res chain seq x y z
N MET A 1 26.48 -30.04 -9.17
CA MET A 1 25.90 -30.26 -7.83
C MET A 1 26.70 -29.41 -6.85
N ARG A 2 26.17 -28.26 -6.43
CA ARG A 2 26.84 -27.30 -5.55
C ARG A 2 26.14 -27.32 -4.20
N ASN A 3 26.92 -27.62 -3.17
CA ASN A 3 26.54 -27.76 -1.77
C ASN A 3 25.68 -26.59 -1.30
N HIS A 4 24.47 -26.87 -0.80
CA HIS A 4 23.57 -25.91 -0.15
C HIS A 4 23.18 -26.37 1.27
N GLU A 5 24.03 -27.17 1.91
CA GLU A 5 23.85 -27.65 3.29
C GLU A 5 24.77 -26.92 4.27
N GLU A 6 24.85 -25.59 4.19
CA GLU A 6 25.33 -24.78 5.32
C GLU A 6 24.10 -24.37 6.13
N GLY A 7 23.99 -24.92 7.34
CA GLY A 7 22.87 -24.67 8.25
C GLY A 7 22.68 -23.17 8.48
N VAL A 8 21.44 -22.71 8.30
CA VAL A 8 21.02 -21.35 8.61
C VAL A 8 21.11 -21.17 10.13
N ILE A 9 22.25 -20.69 10.62
CA ILE A 9 22.41 -20.28 12.02
C ILE A 9 21.69 -18.92 12.15
N LEU A 10 20.40 -18.95 12.47
CA LEU A 10 19.56 -17.75 12.67
C LEU A 10 20.13 -16.89 13.80
N ASN A 11 20.93 -15.88 13.44
CA ASN A 11 21.43 -14.89 14.38
C ASN A 11 20.38 -13.77 14.55
N ILE A 12 20.07 -13.40 15.80
CA ILE A 12 19.11 -12.33 16.09
C ILE A 12 19.50 -11.01 15.41
N ALA A 13 20.81 -10.78 15.22
CA ALA A 13 21.32 -9.62 14.50
C ALA A 13 20.91 -9.60 13.02
N GLU A 14 20.95 -10.75 12.35
CA GLU A 14 20.60 -10.88 10.93
C GLU A 14 19.09 -10.69 10.71
N ILE A 15 18.26 -11.34 11.55
CA ILE A 15 16.80 -11.14 11.53
C ILE A 15 16.44 -9.67 11.75
N LYS A 16 17.14 -9.01 12.68
CA LYS A 16 16.94 -7.59 12.95
C LYS A 16 17.32 -6.72 11.75
N GLU A 17 18.41 -7.01 11.07
CA GLU A 17 18.82 -6.28 9.87
C GLU A 17 17.84 -6.45 8.71
N GLU A 18 17.37 -7.68 8.46
CA GLU A 18 16.33 -7.93 7.47
C GLU A 18 15.03 -7.21 7.81
N LEU A 19 14.56 -7.29 9.06
CA LEU A 19 13.36 -6.60 9.51
C LEU A 19 13.50 -5.07 9.40
N LEU A 20 14.66 -4.52 9.77
CA LEU A 20 14.96 -3.10 9.62
C LEU A 20 15.00 -2.69 8.14
N SER A 21 15.45 -3.57 7.24
CA SER A 21 15.42 -3.30 5.80
C SER A 21 13.99 -3.20 5.26
N VAL A 22 13.08 -4.04 5.76
CA VAL A 22 11.64 -4.01 5.40
C VAL A 22 10.97 -2.74 5.94
N ILE A 23 11.26 -2.37 7.18
CA ILE A 23 10.73 -1.13 7.80
C ILE A 23 11.31 0.12 7.12
N LYS A 24 12.61 0.14 6.80
CA LYS A 24 13.22 1.21 5.99
C LYS A 24 12.78 1.19 4.51
N GLY A 25 12.00 0.16 4.14
CA GLY A 25 11.44 -0.03 2.81
C GLY A 25 10.45 1.07 2.42
N LYS A 26 10.01 1.00 1.17
CA LYS A 26 9.17 2.00 0.51
C LYS A 26 7.74 2.12 1.07
N THR A 27 7.37 1.27 2.03
CA THR A 27 5.99 1.04 2.47
C THR A 27 5.57 2.01 3.57
N VAL A 28 6.50 2.51 4.40
CA VAL A 28 6.19 3.42 5.51
C VAL A 28 5.59 4.73 5.00
N ASP A 29 6.11 5.25 3.89
CA ASP A 29 5.63 6.48 3.26
C ASP A 29 4.13 6.41 2.87
N ALA A 30 3.56 5.22 2.67
CA ALA A 30 2.16 5.05 2.32
C ALA A 30 1.21 5.16 3.53
N ILE A 31 1.73 4.98 4.75
CA ILE A 31 0.95 4.99 5.99
C ILE A 31 0.92 6.39 6.62
N ILE A 32 1.97 7.18 6.38
CA ILE A 32 2.12 8.52 6.97
C ILE A 32 0.93 9.44 6.64
N PRO A 33 0.51 9.65 5.38
CA PRO A 33 -0.55 10.61 5.10
C PRO A 33 -1.91 10.26 5.73
N PRO A 34 -2.40 9.00 5.64
CA PRO A 34 -3.63 8.59 6.34
C PRO A 34 -3.54 8.71 7.87
N LEU A 35 -2.37 8.45 8.46
CA LEU A 35 -2.17 8.55 9.91
C LEU A 35 -2.17 10.01 10.37
N VAL A 36 -1.47 10.87 9.64
CA VAL A 36 -1.48 12.31 9.91
C VAL A 36 -2.88 12.89 9.73
N TYR A 37 -3.60 12.47 8.68
CA TYR A 37 -4.99 12.86 8.46
C TYR A 37 -5.88 12.50 9.64
N VAL A 38 -5.87 11.24 10.09
CA VAL A 38 -6.76 10.79 11.18
C VAL A 38 -6.44 11.54 12.47
N THR A 39 -5.16 11.76 12.75
CA THR A 39 -4.71 12.46 13.95
C THR A 39 -5.11 13.93 13.91
N ALA A 40 -4.95 14.58 12.75
CA ALA A 40 -5.36 15.96 12.55
C ALA A 40 -6.88 16.12 12.67
N ASN A 41 -7.66 15.20 12.09
CA ASN A 41 -9.12 15.24 12.07
C ASN A 41 -9.75 15.06 13.47
N VAL A 42 -9.00 14.57 14.46
CA VAL A 42 -9.48 14.51 15.86
C VAL A 42 -9.56 15.91 16.48
N PHE A 43 -8.68 16.84 16.06
CA PHE A 43 -8.52 18.15 16.70
C PHE A 43 -8.88 19.33 15.79
N LEU A 44 -8.92 19.12 14.47
CA LEU A 44 -9.04 20.16 13.45
C LEU A 44 -10.22 19.89 12.52
N ASP A 45 -10.68 20.94 11.83
CA ASP A 45 -11.72 20.83 10.83
C ASP A 45 -11.29 19.97 9.64
N LEU A 46 -12.28 19.35 8.96
CA LEU A 46 -12.09 18.48 7.80
C LEU A 46 -11.18 19.10 6.74
N ASN A 47 -11.42 20.36 6.38
CA ASN A 47 -10.64 21.08 5.37
C ASN A 47 -9.17 21.22 5.77
N VAL A 48 -8.91 21.48 7.05
CA VAL A 48 -7.54 21.63 7.57
C VAL A 48 -6.85 20.26 7.64
N ALA A 49 -7.53 19.23 8.13
CA ALA A 49 -7.01 17.87 8.17
C ALA A 49 -6.70 17.33 6.75
N ALA A 50 -7.58 17.58 5.79
CA ALA A 50 -7.41 17.29 4.38
C ALA A 50 -6.17 17.99 3.78
N ALA A 51 -6.01 19.28 4.05
CA ALA A 51 -4.85 20.04 3.60
C ALA A 51 -3.55 19.46 4.17
N ILE A 52 -3.51 19.16 5.47
CA ILE A 52 -2.34 18.55 6.12
C ILE A 52 -2.00 17.20 5.48
N ALA A 53 -3.00 16.37 5.18
CA ALA A 53 -2.79 15.07 4.54
C ALA A 53 -2.14 15.22 3.15
N ILE A 54 -2.67 16.12 2.30
CA ILE A 54 -2.11 16.40 0.97
C ILE A 54 -0.70 16.97 1.08
N THR A 55 -0.46 17.93 1.99
CA THR A 55 0.86 18.51 2.22
C THR A 55 1.86 17.46 2.67
N SER A 56 1.48 16.56 3.58
CA SER A 56 2.36 15.46 4.01
C SER A 56 2.74 14.52 2.85
N ALA A 57 1.78 14.21 1.98
CA ALA A 57 2.04 13.41 0.79
C ALA A 57 2.98 14.13 -0.19
N LEU A 58 2.77 15.43 -0.42
CA LEU A 58 3.65 16.26 -1.25
C LEU A 58 5.09 16.29 -0.72
N ILE A 59 5.27 16.47 0.59
CA ILE A 59 6.59 16.44 1.24
C ILE A 59 7.28 15.10 0.96
N LEU A 60 6.58 13.98 1.11
CA LEU A 60 7.15 12.65 0.83
C LEU A 60 7.54 12.47 -0.64
N VAL A 61 6.77 13.03 -1.58
CA VAL A 61 7.12 13.05 -3.00
C VAL A 61 8.40 13.84 -3.24
N ILE A 62 8.53 15.03 -2.65
CA ILE A 62 9.72 15.89 -2.78
C ILE A 62 10.95 15.19 -2.19
N VAL A 63 10.84 14.59 -1.01
CA VAL A 63 11.93 13.83 -0.38
C VAL A 63 12.37 12.67 -1.28
N ARG A 64 11.43 11.97 -1.92
CA ARG A 64 11.75 10.87 -2.84
C ARG A 64 12.39 11.33 -4.14
N LEU A 65 11.94 12.45 -4.71
CA LEU A 65 12.54 13.05 -5.90
C LEU A 65 14.02 13.39 -5.64
N ASN A 66 14.32 13.99 -4.49
CA ASN A 66 15.69 14.30 -4.09
C ASN A 66 16.53 13.04 -3.84
N SER A 67 15.91 11.95 -3.40
CA SER A 67 16.57 10.67 -3.15
C SER A 67 16.88 9.84 -4.41
N LYS A 68 16.60 10.34 -5.64
CA LYS A 68 16.71 9.62 -6.93
C LYS A 68 15.99 8.26 -6.97
N LYS A 69 14.97 8.08 -6.11
CA LYS A 69 14.16 6.85 -6.08
C LYS A 69 13.10 6.90 -7.18
N SER A 70 12.50 5.74 -7.49
CA SER A 70 11.48 5.62 -8.53
C SER A 70 10.29 6.57 -8.28
N TRP A 71 10.17 7.60 -9.12
CA TRP A 71 9.14 8.63 -9.06
C TRP A 71 7.71 8.08 -9.18
N LYS A 72 7.53 6.99 -9.94
CA LYS A 72 6.25 6.32 -10.16
C LYS A 72 5.57 5.92 -8.84
N TYR A 73 6.33 5.40 -7.89
CA TYR A 73 5.81 4.98 -6.57
C TYR A 73 5.46 6.15 -5.66
N ALA A 74 6.15 7.28 -5.80
CA ALA A 74 5.84 8.49 -5.04
C ALA A 74 4.55 9.13 -5.56
N PHE A 75 4.44 9.22 -6.89
CA PHE A 75 3.29 9.81 -7.56
C PHE A 75 2.02 9.00 -7.38
N SER A 76 2.09 7.66 -7.43
CA SER A 76 0.93 6.81 -7.15
C SER A 76 0.42 6.98 -5.71
N GLY A 77 1.32 7.18 -4.74
CA GLY A 77 0.95 7.49 -3.36
C GLY A 77 0.23 8.83 -3.25
N LEU A 78 0.76 9.88 -3.88
CA LEU A 78 0.11 11.19 -3.92
C LEU A 78 -1.27 11.15 -4.56
N LEU A 79 -1.41 10.43 -5.68
CA LEU A 79 -2.71 10.22 -6.33
C LEU A 79 -3.70 9.51 -5.42
N GLY A 80 -3.26 8.48 -4.69
CA GLY A 80 -4.09 7.79 -3.71
C GLY A 80 -4.61 8.72 -2.61
N VAL A 81 -3.74 9.57 -2.07
CA VAL A 81 -4.12 10.57 -1.05
C VAL A 81 -5.03 11.66 -1.63
N ALA A 82 -4.78 12.11 -2.86
CA ALA A 82 -5.61 13.09 -3.54
C ALA A 82 -7.04 12.56 -3.75
N ILE A 83 -7.18 11.30 -4.20
CA ILE A 83 -8.48 10.65 -4.37
C ILE A 83 -9.16 10.50 -3.00
N ALA A 84 -8.49 9.98 -1.99
CA ALA A 84 -9.03 9.84 -0.63
C ALA A 84 -9.56 11.18 -0.08
N THR A 85 -8.75 12.22 -0.20
CA THR A 85 -9.11 13.57 0.26
C THR A 85 -10.27 14.15 -0.53
N ALA A 86 -10.32 13.95 -1.85
CA ALA A 86 -11.44 14.39 -2.68
C ALA A 86 -12.76 13.75 -2.26
N PHE A 87 -12.76 12.44 -1.92
CA PHE A 87 -13.96 11.77 -1.41
C PHE A 87 -14.42 12.34 -0.06
N ALA A 88 -13.48 12.65 0.84
CA ALA A 88 -13.81 13.25 2.13
C ALA A 88 -14.44 14.64 1.98
N LEU A 89 -13.82 15.50 1.15
CA LEU A 89 -14.28 16.87 0.91
C LEU A 89 -15.60 16.91 0.12
N PHE A 90 -15.75 16.08 -0.90
CA PHE A 90 -16.96 16.04 -1.71
C PHE A 90 -18.19 15.60 -0.89
N ALA A 91 -17.98 14.70 0.07
CA ALA A 91 -19.04 14.20 0.94
C ALA A 91 -19.22 15.02 2.22
N ASP A 92 -18.40 16.06 2.42
CA ASP A 92 -18.29 16.84 3.65
C ASP A 92 -18.24 15.94 4.92
N ASN A 93 -17.50 14.83 4.81
CA ASN A 93 -17.46 13.81 5.84
C ASN A 93 -16.06 13.18 5.92
N ALA A 94 -15.43 13.32 7.08
CA ALA A 94 -14.08 12.82 7.32
C ALA A 94 -13.94 11.29 7.16
N THR A 95 -14.98 10.52 7.50
CA THR A 95 -14.96 9.06 7.34
C THR A 95 -14.81 8.65 5.88
N ASN A 96 -15.27 9.48 4.94
CA ASN A 96 -15.20 9.19 3.52
C ASN A 96 -13.78 9.26 2.94
N TYR A 97 -12.80 9.76 3.71
CA TYR A 97 -11.39 9.62 3.36
C TYR A 97 -10.98 8.16 3.12
N TYR A 98 -11.52 7.22 3.91
CA TYR A 98 -11.20 5.80 3.79
C TYR A 98 -12.07 5.07 2.76
N PHE A 99 -13.06 5.74 2.17
CA PHE A 99 -14.04 5.12 1.29
C PHE A 99 -13.43 4.47 0.04
N PRO A 100 -12.46 5.10 -0.67
CA PRO A 100 -11.79 4.43 -1.79
C PRO A 100 -11.09 3.13 -1.37
N LYS A 101 -10.49 3.12 -0.18
CA LYS A 101 -9.84 1.92 0.37
C LYS A 101 -10.87 0.85 0.70
N LEU A 102 -12.02 1.23 1.26
CA LEU A 102 -13.11 0.30 1.54
C LEU A 102 -13.66 -0.35 0.27
N ILE A 103 -13.90 0.43 -0.80
CA ILE A 103 -14.36 -0.09 -2.08
C ILE A 103 -13.36 -1.08 -2.65
N THR A 104 -12.08 -0.69 -2.72
CA THR A 104 -11.03 -1.54 -3.33
C THR A 104 -10.79 -2.83 -2.54
N SER A 105 -10.75 -2.76 -1.21
CA SER A 105 -10.60 -3.94 -0.36
C SER A 105 -11.83 -4.85 -0.43
N THR A 106 -13.04 -4.29 -0.44
CA THR A 106 -14.27 -5.09 -0.59
C THR A 106 -14.33 -5.76 -1.95
N GLY A 107 -14.02 -5.04 -3.03
CA GLY A 107 -13.92 -5.61 -4.37
C GLY A 107 -12.90 -6.73 -4.43
N LEU A 108 -11.73 -6.58 -3.81
CA LEU A 108 -10.72 -7.65 -3.72
C LEU A 108 -11.25 -8.88 -2.99
N ILE A 109 -11.97 -8.71 -1.87
CA ILE A 109 -12.60 -9.83 -1.15
C ILE A 109 -13.60 -10.55 -2.05
N LEU A 110 -14.46 -9.80 -2.76
CA LEU A 110 -15.46 -10.39 -3.66
C LEU A 110 -14.79 -11.14 -4.82
N ILE A 111 -13.81 -10.53 -5.50
CA ILE A 111 -13.09 -11.18 -6.60
C ILE A 111 -12.37 -12.44 -6.09
N THR A 112 -11.74 -12.37 -4.92
CA THR A 112 -11.09 -13.54 -4.30
C THR A 112 -12.09 -14.62 -3.93
N GLY A 113 -13.25 -14.25 -3.38
CA GLY A 113 -14.34 -15.18 -3.05
C GLY A 113 -14.88 -15.89 -4.29
N VAL A 114 -15.15 -15.14 -5.37
CA VAL A 114 -15.57 -15.70 -6.67
C VAL A 114 -14.49 -16.62 -7.24
N SER A 115 -13.22 -16.24 -7.14
CA SER A 115 -12.09 -17.09 -7.56
C SER A 115 -12.11 -18.44 -6.83
N LEU A 116 -12.32 -18.42 -5.51
CA LEU A 116 -12.35 -19.62 -4.69
C LEU A 116 -13.54 -20.54 -5.05
N LEU A 117 -14.70 -19.97 -5.38
CA LEU A 117 -15.84 -20.73 -5.88
C LEU A 117 -15.53 -21.45 -7.21
N SER A 118 -14.71 -20.84 -8.06
CA SER A 118 -14.19 -21.44 -9.30
C SER A 118 -13.10 -22.51 -9.06
N ARG A 119 -12.81 -22.88 -7.80
CA ARG A 119 -11.77 -23.84 -7.38
C ARG A 119 -10.36 -23.51 -7.89
N ARG A 120 -10.11 -22.25 -8.24
CA ARG A 120 -8.80 -21.78 -8.70
C ARG A 120 -8.42 -20.55 -7.89
N PRO A 121 -7.27 -20.53 -7.20
CA PRO A 121 -6.87 -19.37 -6.41
C PRO A 121 -6.68 -18.15 -7.32
N LEU A 122 -6.87 -16.95 -6.77
CA LEU A 122 -6.74 -15.70 -7.53
C LEU A 122 -5.34 -15.55 -8.16
N ALA A 123 -4.31 -16.13 -7.51
CA ALA A 123 -2.96 -16.23 -8.04
C ALA A 123 -2.88 -16.99 -9.37
N ALA A 124 -3.70 -18.04 -9.56
CA ALA A 124 -3.76 -18.79 -10.81
C ALA A 124 -4.22 -17.88 -11.96
N TRP A 125 -5.34 -17.17 -11.75
CA TRP A 125 -5.86 -16.20 -12.72
C TRP A 125 -4.89 -15.07 -13.02
N LEU A 126 -4.28 -14.47 -12.00
CA LEU A 126 -3.30 -13.39 -12.20
C LEU A 126 -2.05 -13.88 -12.95
N SER A 127 -1.59 -15.10 -12.66
CA SER A 127 -0.43 -15.69 -13.35
C SER A 127 -0.74 -16.00 -14.82
N HIS A 128 -1.94 -16.52 -15.10
CA HIS A 128 -2.40 -16.79 -16.46
C HIS A 128 -2.48 -15.49 -17.28
N LEU A 129 -3.08 -14.43 -16.73
CA LEU A 129 -3.21 -13.14 -17.42
C LEU A 129 -1.88 -12.40 -17.61
N SER A 130 -0.96 -12.48 -16.64
CA SER A 130 0.30 -11.72 -16.71
C SER A 130 1.43 -12.46 -17.43
N ARG A 131 1.45 -13.81 -17.40
CA ARG A 131 2.55 -14.64 -17.88
C ARG A 131 2.13 -15.78 -18.82
N GLY A 132 0.83 -16.01 -18.99
CA GLY A 132 0.30 -17.08 -19.86
C GLY A 132 0.43 -18.49 -19.30
N TRP A 133 0.63 -18.65 -17.98
CA TRP A 133 0.78 -19.98 -17.36
C TRP A 133 -0.51 -20.79 -17.36
N PRO A 134 -0.46 -22.12 -17.53
CA PRO A 134 -1.65 -22.95 -17.50
C PRO A 134 -2.31 -22.90 -16.12
N LEU A 135 -3.64 -22.82 -16.09
CA LEU A 135 -4.43 -22.76 -14.85
C LEU A 135 -4.28 -24.02 -13.99
N ASP A 136 -3.92 -25.15 -14.61
CA ASP A 136 -3.77 -26.47 -13.96
C ASP A 136 -2.58 -26.57 -13.01
N TRP A 137 -1.68 -25.58 -13.04
CA TRP A 137 -0.49 -25.57 -12.20
C TRP A 137 -0.77 -25.16 -10.74
N PHE A 138 -2.00 -24.71 -10.45
CA PHE A 138 -2.49 -24.26 -9.14
C PHE A 138 -3.76 -25.01 -8.74
#